data_AF-A0A2N7XD39-F1
#
_entry.id   AF-A0A2N7XD39-F1
#
_cell.length_a   1.000
_cell.length_b   1.000
_cell.length_c   1.000
_cell.angle_alpha   90.00
_cell.angle_beta   90.00
_cell.angle_gamma   90.00
#
_symmetry.space_group_name_H-M   'P 1'
#
loop_
_entity.id
_entity.type
_entity.pdbx_description
1 polymer ?
#
loop_
_entity_poly.entity_id
_entity_poly.type
_entity_poly.pdbx_seq_one_letter_code
_entity_poly.pdbx_strand_id
1 'polypeptide(L)'
;MSLTIFEFARSYVAGRLTAEIFSEAYIELWKIERDRNILQLDEPSLSECLSSIFCAADMYEPDESREEYELDDEMLRSEVASLVQKIVAD
;
A
#
# COMPACT_ATOMS: atom_id res chain seq x y z
N MET A 1 7.86 -12.38 7.90
CA MET A 1 6.54 -11.75 7.78
C MET A 1 6.65 -10.24 7.89
N SER A 2 6.08 -9.58 6.91
CA SER A 2 6.15 -8.15 6.59
C SER A 2 5.11 -7.34 7.37
N LEU A 3 5.13 -7.51 8.70
CA LEU A 3 4.13 -6.88 9.57
C LEU A 3 4.28 -5.37 9.63
N THR A 4 5.50 -4.85 9.56
CA THR A 4 5.76 -3.40 9.66
C THR A 4 5.11 -2.62 8.53
N ILE A 5 5.31 -3.06 7.29
CA ILE A 5 4.72 -2.39 6.12
C ILE A 5 3.19 -2.55 6.07
N PHE A 6 2.66 -3.68 6.55
CA PHE A 6 1.21 -3.87 6.69
C PHE A 6 0.62 -2.90 7.73
N GLU A 7 1.25 -2.77 8.91
CA GLU A 7 0.86 -1.79 9.93
C GLU A 7 0.92 -0.34 9.42
N PHE A 8 1.92 -0.04 8.58
CA PHE A 8 2.05 1.25 7.92
C PHE A 8 0.85 1.54 7.01
N ALA A 9 0.41 0.56 6.20
CA ALA A 9 -0.83 0.67 5.41
C ALA A 9 -2.09 0.87 6.28
N ARG A 10 -2.23 0.16 7.40
CA ARG A 10 -3.35 0.39 8.34
C ARG A 10 -3.32 1.78 8.95
N SER A 11 -2.13 2.31 9.22
CA SER A 11 -1.94 3.67 9.74
C SER A 11 -2.40 4.72 8.73
N TYR A 12 -2.08 4.53 7.46
CA TYR A 12 -2.57 5.38 6.37
C TYR A 12 -4.10 5.36 6.25
N VAL A 13 -4.71 4.16 6.24
CA VAL A 13 -6.17 4.01 6.22
C VAL A 13 -6.84 4.69 7.42
N ALA A 14 -6.19 4.68 8.59
CA ALA A 14 -6.63 5.39 9.78
C ALA A 14 -6.44 6.93 9.72
N GLY A 15 -6.00 7.48 8.59
CA GLY A 15 -5.84 8.91 8.37
C GLY A 15 -4.62 9.53 9.04
N ARG A 16 -3.63 8.73 9.45
CA ARG A 16 -2.42 9.23 10.13
C ARG A 16 -1.35 9.78 9.17
N LEU A 17 -1.52 9.57 7.87
CA LEU A 17 -0.59 9.95 6.81
C LEU A 17 -1.37 10.55 5.64
N THR A 18 -0.73 11.46 4.90
CA THR A 18 -1.23 11.90 3.59
C THR A 18 -0.98 10.81 2.54
N ALA A 19 -1.68 10.88 1.41
CA ALA A 19 -1.50 9.94 0.30
C ALA A 19 -0.08 10.01 -0.29
N GLU A 20 0.44 11.22 -0.50
CA GLU A 20 1.82 11.47 -0.95
C GLU A 20 2.88 10.85 -0.03
N ILE A 21 2.82 11.09 1.29
CA ILE A 21 3.78 10.49 2.23
C ILE A 21 3.65 8.97 2.23
N PHE A 22 2.42 8.47 2.15
CA PHE A 22 2.17 7.04 2.15
C PHE A 22 2.72 6.37 0.89
N SER A 23 2.43 6.89 -0.30
CA SER A 23 2.82 6.27 -1.58
C SER A 23 4.34 6.13 -1.68
N GLU A 24 5.08 7.23 -1.45
CA GLU A 24 6.54 7.24 -1.51
C GLU A 24 7.16 6.30 -0.47
N ALA A 25 6.75 6.43 0.80
CA ALA A 25 7.34 5.65 1.88
C ALA A 25 6.98 4.16 1.78
N TYR A 26 5.76 3.83 1.35
CA TYR A 26 5.33 2.44 1.17
C TYR A 26 6.17 1.75 0.09
N ILE A 27 6.36 2.40 -1.06
CA ILE A 27 7.18 1.88 -2.17
C ILE A 27 8.61 1.57 -1.70
N GLU A 28 9.23 2.48 -0.95
CA GLU A 28 10.59 2.29 -0.45
C GLU A 28 10.66 1.19 0.63
N LEU A 29 9.73 1.15 1.57
CA LEU A 29 9.64 0.08 2.56
C LEU A 29 9.47 -1.29 1.89
N TRP A 30 8.62 -1.37 0.87
CA TRP A 30 8.36 -2.61 0.15
C TRP A 30 9.62 -3.11 -0.57
N LYS A 31 10.35 -2.22 -1.24
CA LYS A 31 11.64 -2.55 -1.89
C LYS A 31 12.68 -3.03 -0.87
N ILE A 32 12.79 -2.37 0.29
CA ILE A 32 13.71 -2.77 1.36
C ILE A 32 13.39 -4.18 1.86
N GLU A 33 12.11 -4.49 2.10
CA GLU A 33 11.70 -5.82 2.56
C GLU A 33 11.88 -6.88 1.47
N ARG A 34 11.62 -6.57 0.20
CA ARG A 34 11.92 -7.44 -0.95
C ARG A 34 13.41 -7.77 -1.02
N ASP A 35 14.27 -6.75 -0.99
CA ASP A 35 15.72 -6.91 -1.17
C ASP A 35 16.37 -7.66 0.00
N ARG A 36 15.71 -7.67 1.16
CA ARG A 36 16.08 -8.48 2.33
C ARG A 36 15.45 -9.87 2.35
N ASN A 37 14.71 -10.26 1.32
CA ASN A 37 13.94 -11.50 1.23
C ASN A 37 12.90 -11.68 2.36
N ILE A 38 12.42 -10.59 2.97
CA ILE A 38 11.42 -10.64 4.05
C ILE A 38 10.04 -11.00 3.50
N LEU A 39 9.67 -10.44 2.34
CA LEU A 39 8.38 -10.69 1.68
C LEU A 39 8.15 -12.17 1.33
N GLN A 40 9.22 -12.94 1.10
CA GLN A 40 9.12 -14.38 0.79
C GLN A 40 8.64 -15.22 1.98
N LEU A 41 8.64 -14.62 3.17
CA LEU A 41 8.19 -15.25 4.41
C LEU A 41 6.71 -14.92 4.70
N ASP A 42 6.01 -14.23 3.80
CA ASP A 42 4.60 -13.90 3.95
C ASP A 42 3.71 -15.04 3.48
N GLU A 43 2.58 -15.21 4.17
CA GLU A 43 1.50 -16.06 3.67
C GLU A 43 0.96 -15.49 2.35
N PRO A 44 0.44 -16.34 1.44
CA PRO A 44 0.03 -15.90 0.11
C PRO A 44 -0.93 -14.70 0.09
N SER A 45 -1.91 -14.67 1.01
CA SER A 45 -2.88 -13.56 1.12
C SER A 45 -2.19 -12.24 1.50
N LEU A 46 -1.28 -12.27 2.47
CA LEU A 46 -0.51 -11.09 2.87
C LEU A 46 0.40 -10.63 1.73
N SER A 47 1.09 -11.55 1.05
CA SER A 47 1.96 -11.21 -0.09
C SER A 47 1.16 -10.55 -1.23
N GLU A 48 -0.02 -11.08 -1.55
CA GLU A 48 -0.92 -10.51 -2.57
C GLU A 48 -1.43 -9.12 -2.15
N CYS A 49 -1.83 -8.96 -0.89
CA CYS A 49 -2.26 -7.66 -0.36
C CYS A 49 -1.14 -6.62 -0.47
N LEU A 50 0.07 -6.94 -0.01
CA LEU A 50 1.18 -5.99 0.03
C LEU A 50 1.66 -5.58 -1.37
N SER A 51 1.67 -6.53 -2.31
CA SER A 51 2.00 -6.24 -3.72
C SER A 51 0.90 -5.45 -4.42
N SER A 52 -0.37 -5.70 -4.11
CA SER A 52 -1.49 -4.91 -4.66
C SER A 52 -1.46 -3.46 -4.15
N ILE A 53 -1.14 -3.26 -2.87
CA ILE A 53 -0.94 -1.91 -2.30
C ILE A 53 0.25 -1.21 -2.96
N PHE A 54 1.34 -1.94 -3.27
CA PHE A 54 2.47 -1.37 -4.02
C PHE A 54 2.01 -0.83 -5.37
N CYS A 55 1.24 -1.61 -6.14
CA CYS A 55 0.70 -1.15 -7.42
C CYS A 55 -0.21 0.07 -7.26
N ALA A 56 -1.08 0.10 -6.25
CA ALA A 56 -1.93 1.25 -5.98
C ALA A 56 -1.11 2.51 -5.64
N ALA A 57 -0.07 2.37 -4.81
CA ALA A 57 0.83 3.46 -4.47
C ALA A 57 1.62 3.98 -5.69
N ASP A 58 2.02 3.09 -6.61
CA ASP A 58 2.75 3.45 -7.84
C ASP A 58 1.86 4.17 -8.87
N MET A 59 0.53 3.99 -8.79
CA MET A 59 -0.46 4.69 -9.64
C MET A 59 -0.95 6.03 -9.05
N TYR A 60 -0.45 6.44 -7.88
CA TYR A 60 -0.88 7.68 -7.26
C TYR A 60 -0.27 8.90 -7.96
N GLU A 61 -1.11 9.87 -8.32
CA GLU A 61 -0.71 11.16 -8.88
C GLU A 61 -1.59 12.27 -8.28
N PRO A 62 -1.02 13.17 -7.44
CA PRO A 62 -1.79 14.25 -6.81
C PRO A 62 -2.27 15.35 -7.77
N ASP A 63 -1.65 15.49 -8.96
CA ASP A 63 -2.02 16.55 -9.90
C ASP A 63 -3.46 16.38 -10.45
N GLU A 64 -4.11 17.50 -10.74
CA GLU A 64 -5.40 17.52 -11.44
C GLU A 64 -5.27 17.09 -12.91
N SER A 65 -4.06 17.18 -13.49
CA SER A 65 -3.77 16.69 -14.84
C SER A 65 -3.46 15.18 -14.90
N ARG A 66 -3.70 14.43 -13.82
CA ARG A 66 -3.53 12.98 -13.79
C ARG A 66 -4.33 12.28 -14.90
N GLU A 67 -3.81 11.18 -15.37
CA GLU A 67 -4.47 10.31 -16.33
C GLU A 67 -5.69 9.61 -15.69
N GLU A 68 -6.68 9.20 -16.49
CA GLU A 68 -7.94 8.61 -15.97
C GLU A 68 -7.74 7.32 -15.15
N TYR A 69 -6.60 6.64 -15.32
CA TYR A 69 -6.27 5.41 -14.59
C TYR A 69 -5.46 5.66 -13.30
N GLU A 70 -4.99 6.89 -13.08
CA GLU A 70 -4.23 7.28 -11.90
C GLU A 70 -5.15 7.57 -10.71
N LEU A 71 -4.60 7.42 -9.51
CA LEU A 71 -5.36 7.54 -8.26
C LEU A 71 -5.08 8.89 -7.61
N ASP A 72 -6.14 9.58 -7.18
CA ASP A 72 -6.02 10.68 -6.23
C ASP A 72 -5.97 10.21 -4.77
N ASP A 73 -5.93 11.17 -3.85
CA ASP A 73 -5.89 10.96 -2.41
C ASP A 73 -7.02 10.06 -1.90
N GLU A 74 -8.26 10.29 -2.36
CA GLU A 74 -9.42 9.55 -1.89
C GLU A 74 -9.48 8.16 -2.51
N MET A 75 -9.20 8.05 -3.80
CA MET A 75 -9.15 6.80 -4.54
C MET A 75 -8.07 5.87 -3.97
N LEU A 76 -6.85 6.38 -3.75
CA LEU A 76 -5.77 5.59 -3.15
C LEU A 76 -6.17 5.10 -1.75
N ARG A 77 -6.73 5.98 -0.90
CA ARG A 77 -7.13 5.59 0.46
C ARG A 77 -8.21 4.52 0.43
N SER A 78 -9.20 4.65 -0.46
CA SER A 78 -10.27 3.67 -0.62
C SER A 78 -9.74 2.32 -1.08
N GLU A 79 -8.85 2.30 -2.07
CA GLU A 79 -8.25 1.07 -2.60
C GLU A 79 -7.46 0.34 -1.52
N VAL A 80 -6.56 1.05 -0.82
CA VAL A 80 -5.76 0.48 0.27
C VAL A 80 -6.64 -0.01 1.42
N ALA A 81 -7.71 0.71 1.78
CA ALA A 81 -8.66 0.27 2.79
C ALA A 81 -9.33 -1.05 2.40
N SER A 82 -9.72 -1.21 1.13
CA SER A 82 -10.33 -2.44 0.63
C SER A 82 -9.36 -3.63 0.68
N LEU A 83 -8.09 -3.41 0.35
CA LEU A 83 -7.05 -4.44 0.36
C LEU A 83 -6.71 -4.89 1.79
N VAL A 84 -6.60 -3.94 2.72
CA VAL A 84 -6.35 -4.23 4.14
C VAL A 84 -7.51 -5.00 4.77
N GLN A 85 -8.75 -4.68 4.44
CA GLN A 85 -9.94 -5.36 4.99
C GLN A 85 -9.99 -6.84 4.62
N LYS A 86 -9.49 -7.24 3.44
CA LYS A 86 -9.45 -8.65 3.00
C LYS A 86 -8.60 -9.53 3.92
N ILE A 87 -7.59 -8.97 4.58
CA ILE A 87 -6.70 -9.70 5.50
C ILE A 87 -7.31 -9.89 6.89
N VAL A 88 -8.27 -9.04 7.29
CA VAL A 88 -8.94 -9.14 8.62
C VAL A 88 -10.07 -10.18 8.61
N ALA A 89 -10.48 -10.65 7.43
CA ALA A 89 -11.58 -11.58 7.25
C ALA A 89 -11.18 -13.07 7.25
N ASP A 90 -9.88 -13.38 7.36
CA ASP A 90 -9.33 -14.74 7.52
C ASP A 90 -8.96 -15.05 8.98
#